data_AF-A0A844G5W2-F1
#
_entry.id   AF-A0A844G5W2-F1
#
_cell.length_a   1.000
_cell.length_b   1.000
_cell.length_c   1.000
_cell.angle_alpha   90.00
_cell.angle_beta   90.00
_cell.angle_gamma   90.00
#
_symmetry.space_group_name_H-M   'P 1'
#
loop_
_entity.id
_entity.type
_entity.pdbx_description
1 polymer ?
#
loop_
_entity_poly.entity_id
_entity_poly.type
_entity_poly.pdbx_seq_one_letter_code
_entity_poly.pdbx_strand_id
1 'polypeptide(L)'
;MVPTAFYGGSFDPPHLGHLGIAKQALASGKTARVLFVPAFDPPHKSGGKRAPFADRLAMTRLLAEGQPGIEVSDIEGRLGLHPSYTFAVLSALEKERPGERLQLLIGGDSLLSLHEWAHASELAERYEILTYPRRGELPVAAELARFWPPQTVKKLLGGVLQGDFFEISSTKIRNDVAKMHRMRHINSGTTRRVEEYIRRNHLYGQEKPMTNEKKLTPAELADFCVKCVEEKLAENTVKIHVGPSSSVADYFVISTANSEPQLRALTGFLEREAREKLALRPLSESGESESGWILIDFGTVIVHIMTPEVRDRYNLEGLWGEKPSEEAVRTLAEHHP
;
A
#
# COMPACT_ATOMS: atom_id res chain seq x y z
N MET A 1 -2.48 28.38 -25.41
CA MET A 1 -3.23 27.21 -24.91
C MET A 1 -2.34 26.48 -23.92
N VAL A 2 -2.88 26.08 -22.77
CA VAL A 2 -2.13 25.35 -21.75
C VAL A 2 -2.15 23.85 -22.13
N PRO A 3 -0.99 23.21 -22.36
CA PRO A 3 -0.96 21.80 -22.72
C PRO A 3 -1.26 20.90 -21.51
N THR A 4 -2.14 19.91 -21.70
CA THR A 4 -2.53 18.93 -20.68
C THR A 4 -2.24 17.52 -21.23
N ALA A 5 -1.39 16.76 -20.55
CA ALA A 5 -1.08 15.39 -20.92
C ALA A 5 -2.08 14.40 -20.31
N PHE A 6 -2.83 13.71 -21.17
CA PHE A 6 -3.67 12.58 -20.82
C PHE A 6 -2.79 11.38 -20.47
N TYR A 7 -2.90 10.87 -19.25
CA TYR A 7 -2.17 9.70 -18.79
C TYR A 7 -3.14 8.58 -18.43
N GLY A 8 -3.45 7.77 -19.44
CA GLY A 8 -4.34 6.62 -19.32
C GLY A 8 -3.63 5.40 -18.72
N GLY A 9 -4.33 4.65 -17.87
CA GLY A 9 -3.76 3.44 -17.28
C GLY A 9 -4.72 2.63 -16.44
N SER A 10 -4.40 1.36 -16.20
CA SER A 10 -5.22 0.54 -15.32
C SER A 10 -5.14 0.98 -13.86
N PHE A 11 -3.99 1.52 -13.41
CA PHE A 11 -3.74 1.98 -12.03
C PHE A 11 -4.27 1.01 -10.97
N ASP A 12 -3.70 -0.20 -10.89
CA ASP A 12 -4.24 -1.29 -10.08
C ASP A 12 -3.22 -1.99 -9.18
N PRO A 13 -2.73 -1.36 -8.10
CA PRO A 13 -3.05 0.02 -7.68
C PRO A 13 -2.18 1.07 -8.38
N PRO A 14 -2.55 2.36 -8.31
CA PRO A 14 -1.63 3.46 -8.61
C PRO A 14 -0.45 3.45 -7.64
N HIS A 15 0.70 3.98 -8.09
CA HIS A 15 1.98 3.81 -7.41
C HIS A 15 2.96 4.94 -7.76
N LEU A 16 4.03 5.11 -6.97
CA LEU A 16 5.05 6.16 -7.09
C LEU A 16 5.73 6.16 -8.45
N GLY A 17 5.87 5.02 -9.12
CA GLY A 17 6.32 5.00 -10.52
C GLY A 17 5.42 5.79 -11.47
N HIS A 18 4.09 5.70 -11.33
CA HIS A 18 3.15 6.49 -12.13
C HIS A 18 3.26 7.99 -11.79
N LEU A 19 3.37 8.31 -10.50
CA LEU A 19 3.54 9.69 -10.03
C LEU A 19 4.87 10.29 -10.53
N GLY A 20 5.94 9.50 -10.53
CA GLY A 20 7.25 9.89 -11.05
C GLY A 20 7.21 10.23 -12.53
N ILE A 21 6.54 9.40 -13.35
CA ILE A 21 6.32 9.68 -14.78
C ILE A 21 5.57 11.00 -14.99
N ALA A 22 4.49 11.23 -14.24
CA ALA A 22 3.75 12.48 -14.32
C ALA A 22 4.59 13.71 -13.93
N LYS A 23 5.38 13.59 -12.86
CA LYS A 23 6.30 14.66 -12.43
C LYS A 23 7.40 14.95 -13.44
N GLN A 24 7.96 13.92 -14.07
CA GLN A 24 8.95 14.07 -15.14
C GLN A 24 8.34 14.76 -16.37
N ALA A 25 7.10 14.39 -16.73
CA ALA A 25 6.38 15.06 -17.82
C ALA A 25 6.20 16.56 -17.55
N LEU A 26 5.80 16.94 -16.33
CA LEU A 26 5.71 18.34 -15.90
C LEU A 26 7.07 19.05 -15.91
N ALA A 27 8.10 18.41 -15.34
CA ALA A 27 9.45 18.96 -15.25
C ALA A 27 10.10 19.19 -16.63
N SER A 28 9.68 18.44 -17.65
CA SER A 28 10.16 18.62 -19.02
C SER A 28 9.76 19.95 -19.66
N GLY A 29 8.76 20.65 -19.10
CA GLY A 29 8.18 21.86 -19.68
C GLY A 29 7.33 21.63 -20.94
N LYS A 30 7.22 20.39 -21.44
CA LYS A 30 6.40 20.05 -22.62
C LYS A 30 4.90 20.01 -22.32
N THR A 31 4.54 19.89 -21.04
CA THR A 31 3.15 19.90 -20.56
C THR A 31 3.04 20.72 -19.28
N ALA A 32 1.91 21.38 -19.06
CA ALA A 32 1.66 22.18 -17.87
C ALA A 32 0.77 21.44 -16.85
N ARG A 33 0.04 20.42 -17.30
CA ARG A 33 -0.80 19.57 -16.46
C ARG A 33 -0.72 18.11 -16.90
N VAL A 34 -0.87 17.19 -15.96
CA VAL A 34 -1.05 15.77 -16.23
C VAL A 34 -2.41 15.33 -15.69
N LEU A 35 -3.23 14.76 -16.56
CA LEU A 35 -4.54 14.23 -16.23
C LEU A 35 -4.48 12.71 -16.17
N PHE A 36 -4.48 12.14 -14.97
CA PHE A 36 -4.63 10.70 -14.78
C PHE A 36 -6.04 10.28 -15.16
N VAL A 37 -6.15 9.27 -16.02
CA VAL A 37 -7.45 8.72 -16.43
C VAL A 37 -7.43 7.20 -16.21
N PRO A 38 -7.98 6.72 -15.08
CA PRO A 38 -8.13 5.31 -14.84
C PRO A 38 -9.00 4.66 -15.91
N ALA A 39 -8.46 3.63 -16.55
CA ALA A 39 -9.18 2.91 -17.59
C ALA A 39 -10.40 2.20 -16.99
N PHE A 40 -11.59 2.37 -17.57
CA PHE A 40 -12.80 1.68 -17.09
C PHE A 40 -12.66 0.17 -17.32
N ASP A 41 -12.47 -0.19 -18.59
CA ASP A 41 -12.27 -1.55 -19.08
C ASP A 41 -11.20 -1.59 -20.19
N PRO A 42 -9.90 -1.66 -19.84
CA PRO A 42 -8.80 -1.66 -20.80
C PRO A 42 -8.76 -2.99 -21.56
N PRO A 43 -8.79 -2.96 -22.91
CA PRO A 43 -9.01 -4.12 -23.76
C PRO A 43 -7.90 -5.18 -23.72
N HIS A 44 -6.69 -4.84 -23.23
CA HIS A 44 -5.51 -5.72 -23.25
C HIS A 44 -5.24 -6.47 -21.93
N LYS A 45 -6.19 -6.48 -20.97
CA LYS A 45 -5.99 -7.10 -19.65
C LYS A 45 -7.22 -7.92 -19.21
N SER A 46 -7.55 -8.93 -20.00
CA SER A 46 -8.58 -9.94 -19.71
C SER A 46 -7.98 -11.04 -18.82
N GLY A 47 -8.53 -11.28 -17.61
CA GLY A 47 -8.26 -12.51 -16.84
C GLY A 47 -7.64 -12.39 -15.43
N GLY A 48 -7.26 -11.19 -14.96
CA GLY A 48 -6.77 -11.00 -13.58
C GLY A 48 -7.84 -10.47 -12.61
N LYS A 49 -7.87 -10.93 -11.35
CA LYS A 49 -8.63 -10.29 -10.26
C LYS A 49 -8.13 -8.85 -10.08
N ARG A 50 -8.82 -7.90 -10.69
CA ARG A 50 -8.54 -6.46 -10.62
C ARG A 50 -9.39 -5.82 -9.53
N ALA A 51 -8.91 -4.76 -8.89
CA ALA A 51 -9.80 -3.94 -8.09
C ALA A 51 -10.91 -3.31 -8.95
N PRO A 52 -12.14 -3.17 -8.41
CA PRO A 52 -13.22 -2.43 -9.05
C PRO A 52 -12.79 -1.04 -9.55
N PHE A 53 -13.43 -0.54 -10.61
CA PHE A 53 -13.11 0.78 -11.15
C PHE A 53 -13.18 1.89 -10.09
N ALA A 54 -14.22 1.89 -9.26
CA ALA A 54 -14.40 2.88 -8.20
C ALA A 54 -13.21 2.91 -7.22
N ASP A 55 -12.67 1.74 -6.86
CA ASP A 55 -11.51 1.64 -5.99
C ASP A 55 -10.24 2.16 -6.64
N ARG A 56 -10.02 1.80 -7.92
CA ARG A 56 -8.86 2.29 -8.69
C ARG A 56 -8.91 3.80 -8.86
N LEU A 57 -10.08 4.36 -9.14
CA LEU A 57 -10.31 5.79 -9.21
C LEU A 57 -10.04 6.47 -7.86
N ALA A 58 -10.56 5.93 -6.76
CA ALA A 58 -10.35 6.47 -5.42
C ALA A 58 -8.85 6.47 -5.03
N MET A 59 -8.15 5.35 -5.25
CA MET A 59 -6.71 5.28 -5.02
C MET A 59 -5.92 6.24 -5.92
N THR A 60 -6.38 6.48 -7.15
CA THR A 60 -5.70 7.41 -8.07
C THR A 60 -5.86 8.85 -7.60
N ARG A 61 -7.05 9.22 -7.13
CA ARG A 61 -7.31 10.52 -6.47
C ARG A 61 -6.42 10.71 -5.24
N LEU A 62 -6.30 9.69 -4.38
CA LEU A 62 -5.42 9.71 -3.21
C LEU A 62 -3.94 9.87 -3.57
N LEU A 63 -3.48 9.25 -4.68
CA LEU A 63 -2.11 9.41 -5.16
C LEU A 63 -1.83 10.84 -5.68
N ALA A 64 -2.80 11.42 -6.39
CA ALA A 64 -2.68 12.75 -7.00
C ALA A 64 -2.89 13.91 -6.00
N GLU A 65 -3.48 13.65 -4.84
CA GLU A 65 -3.82 14.70 -3.90
C GLU A 65 -2.60 15.47 -3.39
N GLY A 66 -2.70 16.81 -3.42
CA GLY A 66 -1.61 17.71 -3.03
C GLY A 66 -0.45 17.75 -4.02
N GLN A 67 -0.56 17.13 -5.21
CA GLN A 67 0.48 17.18 -6.24
C GLN A 67 0.17 18.31 -7.26
N PRO A 68 0.97 19.40 -7.29
CA PRO A 68 0.73 20.50 -8.22
C PRO A 68 0.78 20.05 -9.68
N GLY A 69 -0.18 20.53 -10.49
CA GLY A 69 -0.26 20.21 -11.92
C GLY A 69 -0.75 18.79 -12.24
N ILE A 70 -1.21 18.02 -11.26
CA ILE A 70 -1.75 16.67 -11.46
C ILE A 70 -3.24 16.63 -11.11
N GLU A 71 -4.04 16.13 -12.04
CA GLU A 71 -5.49 15.98 -11.91
C GLU A 71 -5.91 14.52 -12.16
N VAL A 72 -7.11 14.15 -11.75
CA VAL A 72 -7.70 12.83 -12.02
C VAL A 72 -9.08 13.00 -12.65
N SER A 73 -9.33 12.34 -13.78
CA SER A 73 -10.64 12.31 -14.43
C SER A 73 -11.28 10.94 -14.32
N ASP A 74 -12.59 10.93 -14.09
CA ASP A 74 -13.45 9.73 -14.13
C ASP A 74 -14.15 9.54 -15.48
N ILE A 75 -13.74 10.28 -16.51
CA ILE A 75 -14.43 10.34 -17.81
C ILE A 75 -14.67 8.96 -18.42
N GLU A 76 -13.72 8.02 -18.35
CA GLU A 76 -13.92 6.68 -18.89
C GLU A 76 -15.08 5.94 -18.19
N GLY A 77 -15.24 6.13 -16.88
CA GLY A 77 -16.37 5.59 -16.13
C GLY A 77 -17.68 6.27 -16.49
N ARG A 78 -17.69 7.59 -16.74
CA ARG A 78 -18.89 8.32 -17.17
C ARG A 78 -19.35 7.97 -18.58
N LEU A 79 -18.40 7.72 -19.49
CA LEU A 79 -18.70 7.34 -20.86
C LEU A 79 -19.15 5.87 -20.96
N GLY A 80 -18.79 5.01 -20.00
CA GLY A 80 -19.19 3.60 -19.96
C GLY A 80 -18.80 2.83 -21.23
N LEU A 81 -17.70 3.21 -21.88
CA LEU A 81 -17.31 2.64 -23.17
C LEU A 81 -16.77 1.22 -23.00
N HIS A 82 -17.26 0.32 -23.85
CA HIS A 82 -16.79 -1.06 -23.95
C HIS A 82 -16.61 -1.46 -25.42
N PRO A 83 -15.37 -1.71 -25.88
CA PRO A 83 -14.10 -1.43 -25.19
C PRO A 83 -13.81 0.08 -25.08
N SER A 84 -13.00 0.47 -24.10
CA SER A 84 -12.56 1.86 -23.95
C SER A 84 -11.34 2.15 -24.82
N TYR A 85 -11.56 2.78 -25.99
CA TYR A 85 -10.49 3.19 -26.90
C TYR A 85 -9.98 4.60 -26.57
N THR A 86 -8.65 4.76 -26.44
CA THR A 86 -7.99 6.04 -26.13
C THR A 86 -8.45 7.20 -27.01
N PHE A 87 -8.65 6.96 -28.31
CA PHE A 87 -9.10 8.00 -29.25
C PHE A 87 -10.49 8.54 -28.92
N ALA A 88 -11.42 7.67 -28.52
CA ALA A 88 -12.78 8.07 -28.14
C ALA A 88 -12.76 8.89 -26.83
N VAL A 89 -11.93 8.52 -25.87
CA VAL A 89 -11.76 9.22 -24.61
C VAL A 89 -11.15 10.61 -24.81
N LEU A 90 -10.07 10.70 -25.59
CA LEU A 90 -9.45 11.99 -25.92
C LEU A 90 -10.43 12.89 -26.68
N SER A 91 -11.18 12.35 -27.64
CA SER A 91 -12.19 13.12 -28.39
C SER A 91 -13.34 13.63 -27.49
N ALA A 92 -13.70 12.88 -26.46
CA ALA A 92 -14.67 13.33 -25.46
C ALA A 92 -14.08 14.41 -24.53
N LEU A 93 -12.82 14.25 -24.11
CA LEU A 93 -12.12 15.25 -23.30
C LEU A 93 -11.95 16.59 -24.05
N GLU A 94 -11.68 16.57 -25.36
CA GLU A 94 -11.61 17.79 -26.17
C GLU A 94 -12.92 18.58 -26.14
N LYS A 95 -14.06 17.88 -26.11
CA LYS A 95 -15.39 18.51 -26.00
C LYS A 95 -15.65 19.08 -24.61
N GLU A 96 -15.18 18.40 -23.56
CA GLU A 96 -15.33 18.87 -22.17
C GLU A 96 -14.36 20.01 -21.81
N ARG A 97 -13.22 20.09 -22.51
CA ARG A 97 -12.14 21.05 -22.24
C ARG A 97 -11.79 21.86 -23.50
N PRO A 98 -12.74 22.65 -24.04
CA PRO A 98 -12.50 23.42 -25.26
C PRO A 98 -11.36 24.43 -25.06
N GLY A 99 -10.37 24.42 -25.97
CA GLY A 99 -9.21 25.31 -25.91
C GLY A 99 -8.03 24.80 -25.09
N GLU A 100 -8.14 23.63 -24.44
CA GLU A 100 -6.96 22.91 -23.94
C GLU A 100 -6.27 22.15 -25.08
N ARG A 101 -4.93 22.18 -25.09
CA ARG A 101 -4.16 21.36 -26.04
C ARG A 101 -3.89 20.01 -25.38
N LEU A 102 -4.70 19.01 -25.71
CA LEU A 102 -4.49 17.66 -25.19
C LEU A 102 -3.28 16.98 -25.85
N GLN A 103 -2.54 16.25 -25.03
CA GLN A 103 -1.40 15.43 -25.40
C GLN A 103 -1.63 14.01 -24.85
N LEU A 104 -0.97 13.01 -25.39
CA LEU A 104 -1.03 11.63 -24.91
C LEU A 104 0.29 11.27 -24.22
N LEU A 105 0.27 10.88 -22.95
CA LEU A 105 1.43 10.40 -22.21
C LEU A 105 1.38 8.87 -22.10
N ILE A 106 2.39 8.20 -22.63
CA ILE A 106 2.51 6.72 -22.65
C ILE A 106 3.92 6.26 -22.27
N GLY A 107 4.07 4.97 -21.96
CA GLY A 107 5.38 4.34 -21.78
C GLY A 107 6.00 3.88 -23.10
N GLY A 108 7.32 3.68 -23.12
CA GLY A 108 8.05 3.20 -24.29
C GLY A 108 7.52 1.89 -24.87
N ASP A 109 7.07 0.96 -24.02
CA ASP A 109 6.44 -0.29 -24.47
C ASP A 109 5.12 -0.06 -25.22
N SER A 110 4.33 0.92 -24.78
CA SER A 110 3.09 1.30 -25.47
C SER A 110 3.34 2.07 -26.76
N LEU A 111 4.46 2.80 -26.87
CA LEU A 111 4.84 3.47 -28.11
C LEU A 111 5.18 2.43 -29.21
N LEU A 112 5.90 1.38 -28.85
CA LEU A 112 6.27 0.32 -29.80
C LEU A 112 5.04 -0.40 -30.38
N SER A 113 4.01 -0.63 -29.55
CA SER A 113 2.74 -1.24 -29.98
C SER A 113 1.65 -0.24 -30.36
N LEU A 114 1.94 1.07 -30.43
CA LEU A 114 0.93 2.10 -30.72
C LEU A 114 0.21 1.86 -32.05
N HIS A 115 0.93 1.31 -33.04
CA HIS A 115 0.39 1.00 -34.37
C HIS A 115 -0.75 -0.05 -34.35
N GLU A 116 -0.89 -0.79 -33.25
CA GLU A 116 -1.95 -1.78 -33.04
C GLU A 116 -3.20 -1.18 -32.37
N TRP A 117 -3.14 0.09 -31.91
CA TRP A 117 -4.24 0.72 -31.21
C TRP A 117 -5.35 1.12 -32.18
N ALA A 118 -6.61 1.12 -31.72
CA ALA A 118 -7.71 1.66 -32.50
C ALA A 118 -7.47 3.15 -32.80
N HIS A 119 -7.60 3.53 -34.08
CA HIS A 119 -7.31 4.87 -34.58
C HIS A 119 -5.85 5.33 -34.34
N ALA A 120 -4.89 4.41 -34.46
CA ALA A 120 -3.47 4.69 -34.24
C ALA A 120 -2.94 5.86 -35.09
N SER A 121 -3.27 5.89 -36.39
CA SER A 121 -2.87 6.98 -37.29
C SER A 121 -3.42 8.32 -36.83
N GLU A 122 -4.72 8.38 -36.52
CA GLU A 122 -5.36 9.60 -36.05
C GLU A 122 -4.80 10.05 -34.69
N LEU A 123 -4.47 9.11 -33.80
CA LEU A 123 -3.81 9.43 -32.53
C LEU A 123 -2.43 10.06 -32.76
N ALA A 124 -1.61 9.43 -33.60
CA ALA A 124 -0.25 9.88 -33.89
C ALA A 124 -0.22 11.21 -34.67
N GLU A 125 -1.22 11.47 -35.51
CA GLU A 125 -1.34 12.72 -36.25
C GLU A 125 -1.87 13.86 -35.38
N ARG A 126 -3.00 13.65 -34.67
CA ARG A 126 -3.73 14.73 -33.97
C ARG A 126 -3.08 15.13 -32.66
N TYR A 127 -2.52 14.19 -31.89
CA TYR A 127 -2.02 14.48 -30.55
C TYR A 127 -0.49 14.52 -30.52
N GLU A 128 0.06 15.36 -29.64
CA GLU A 128 1.47 15.24 -29.26
C GLU A 128 1.59 14.02 -28.34
N ILE A 129 2.51 13.10 -28.63
CA ILE A 129 2.69 11.89 -27.83
C ILE A 129 3.97 12.02 -27.01
N LEU A 130 3.81 12.25 -25.72
CA LEU A 130 4.90 12.24 -24.76
C LEU A 130 5.19 10.79 -24.36
N THR A 131 6.42 10.35 -24.54
CA THR A 131 6.81 8.96 -24.25
C THR A 131 7.81 8.91 -23.11
N TYR A 132 7.49 8.19 -22.04
CA TYR A 132 8.43 7.94 -20.96
C TYR A 132 9.23 6.65 -21.24
N PRO A 133 10.57 6.69 -21.24
CA PRO A 133 11.39 5.52 -21.50
C PRO A 133 11.24 4.48 -20.39
N ARG A 134 11.28 3.20 -20.76
CA ARG A 134 11.17 2.07 -19.81
C ARG A 134 12.47 1.28 -19.86
N ARG A 135 13.04 0.93 -18.71
CA ARG A 135 14.34 0.26 -18.56
C ARG A 135 15.55 1.00 -19.15
N GLY A 136 15.44 2.32 -19.34
CA GLY A 136 16.51 3.13 -19.96
C GLY A 136 16.70 2.90 -21.46
N GLU A 137 15.88 2.06 -22.08
CA GLU A 137 15.90 1.84 -23.52
C GLU A 137 15.05 2.91 -24.21
N LEU A 138 15.70 3.66 -25.12
CA LEU A 138 15.02 4.60 -25.99
C LEU A 138 14.54 3.85 -27.24
N PRO A 139 13.31 4.12 -27.71
CA PRO A 139 12.84 3.57 -28.98
C PRO A 139 13.78 4.00 -30.10
N VAL A 140 14.19 3.06 -30.97
CA VAL A 140 15.05 3.37 -32.11
C VAL A 140 14.20 3.67 -33.35
N ALA A 141 14.65 4.62 -34.17
CA ALA A 141 13.93 5.06 -35.35
C ALA A 141 13.58 3.90 -36.31
N ALA A 142 14.47 2.92 -36.43
CA ALA A 142 14.29 1.76 -37.29
C ALA A 142 13.08 0.90 -36.90
N GLU A 143 12.78 0.77 -35.60
CA GLU A 143 11.63 0.00 -35.13
C GLU A 143 10.32 0.70 -35.46
N LEU A 144 10.23 2.00 -35.20
CA LEU A 144 9.05 2.79 -35.51
C LEU A 144 8.81 2.93 -37.02
N ALA A 145 9.88 3.04 -37.82
CA ALA A 145 9.78 3.17 -39.28
C ALA A 145 9.15 1.96 -39.98
N ARG A 146 9.00 0.81 -39.29
CA ARG A 146 8.28 -0.35 -39.80
C ARG A 146 6.78 -0.12 -39.97
N PHE A 147 6.22 0.82 -39.18
CA PHE A 147 4.78 1.04 -39.09
C PHE A 147 4.39 2.50 -39.39
N TRP A 148 5.33 3.43 -39.29
CA TRP A 148 5.06 4.87 -39.35
C TRP A 148 5.87 5.56 -40.45
N PRO A 149 5.29 6.56 -41.16
CA PRO A 149 6.04 7.34 -42.13
C PRO A 149 7.12 8.19 -41.45
N PRO A 150 8.18 8.61 -42.18
CA PRO A 150 9.33 9.29 -41.58
C PRO A 150 9.00 10.54 -40.75
N GLN A 151 7.98 11.30 -41.16
CA GLN A 151 7.54 12.50 -40.43
C GLN A 151 6.90 12.13 -39.08
N THR A 152 6.08 11.08 -39.04
CA THR A 152 5.48 10.58 -37.80
C THR A 152 6.55 9.97 -36.89
N VAL A 153 7.51 9.21 -37.42
CA VAL A 153 8.66 8.70 -36.63
C VAL A 153 9.41 9.86 -35.97
N LYS A 154 9.74 10.92 -36.72
CA LYS A 154 10.41 12.11 -36.18
C LYS A 154 9.60 12.77 -35.07
N LYS A 155 8.27 12.89 -35.24
CA LYS A 155 7.36 13.44 -34.23
C LYS A 155 7.35 12.58 -32.96
N LEU A 156 7.16 11.26 -33.09
CA LEU A 156 7.13 10.33 -31.97
C LEU A 156 8.45 10.33 -31.17
N LEU A 157 9.59 10.32 -31.86
CA LEU A 157 10.90 10.41 -31.22
C LEU A 157 11.14 11.76 -30.54
N GLY A 158 10.66 12.86 -31.14
CA GLY A 158 10.71 14.20 -30.53
C GLY A 158 9.89 14.33 -29.24
N GLY A 159 8.90 13.46 -29.07
CA GLY A 159 8.05 13.37 -27.87
C GLY A 159 8.66 12.58 -26.71
N VAL A 160 9.77 11.86 -26.93
CA VAL A 160 10.42 11.08 -25.87
C VAL A 160 10.96 12.02 -24.77
N LEU A 161 10.67 11.66 -23.53
CA LEU A 161 11.10 12.37 -22.34
C LEU A 161 12.43 11.80 -21.83
N GLN A 162 13.21 12.62 -21.14
CA GLN A 162 14.36 12.15 -20.38
C GLN A 162 13.92 11.79 -18.97
N GLY A 163 14.45 10.70 -18.43
CA GLY A 163 14.16 10.29 -17.06
C GLY A 163 14.65 8.89 -16.72
N ASP A 164 14.93 8.67 -15.44
CA ASP A 164 15.37 7.38 -14.92
C ASP A 164 14.24 6.36 -14.86
N PHE A 165 14.59 5.08 -14.95
CA PHE A 165 13.60 4.02 -14.83
C PHE A 165 13.11 3.87 -13.39
N PHE A 166 11.79 3.87 -13.20
CA PHE A 166 11.18 3.52 -11.91
C PHE A 166 10.93 2.01 -11.81
N GLU A 167 11.67 1.32 -10.92
CA GLU A 167 11.51 -0.12 -10.68
C GLU A 167 10.31 -0.43 -9.74
N ILE A 168 9.13 0.05 -10.11
CA ILE A 168 7.88 -0.17 -9.35
C ILE A 168 6.82 -0.71 -10.30
N SER A 169 6.15 -1.79 -9.91
CA SER A 169 5.02 -2.35 -10.68
C SER A 169 3.83 -2.65 -9.79
N SER A 170 2.62 -2.37 -10.28
CA SER A 170 1.40 -2.72 -9.54
C SER A 170 1.29 -4.22 -9.28
N THR A 171 1.81 -5.09 -10.16
CA THR A 171 1.80 -6.55 -9.93
C THR A 171 2.63 -6.93 -8.70
N LYS A 172 3.81 -6.33 -8.51
CA LYS A 172 4.60 -6.55 -7.29
C LYS A 172 3.83 -6.08 -6.06
N ILE A 173 3.23 -4.89 -6.11
CA ILE A 173 2.42 -4.36 -4.99
C ILE A 173 1.25 -5.30 -4.66
N ARG A 174 0.49 -5.78 -5.65
CA ARG A 174 -0.61 -6.73 -5.41
C ARG A 174 -0.10 -8.03 -4.78
N ASN A 175 1.02 -8.56 -5.26
CA ASN A 175 1.61 -9.79 -4.71
C ASN A 175 2.12 -9.61 -3.28
N ASP A 176 2.73 -8.47 -3.00
CA ASP A 176 3.23 -8.15 -1.67
C ASP A 176 2.05 -7.98 -0.70
N VAL A 177 0.99 -7.26 -1.11
CA VAL A 177 -0.26 -7.11 -0.34
C VAL A 177 -0.95 -8.46 -0.11
N ALA A 178 -1.01 -9.34 -1.10
CA ALA A 178 -1.60 -10.68 -0.92
C ALA A 178 -0.83 -11.53 0.12
N LYS A 179 0.48 -11.27 0.29
CA LYS A 179 1.33 -11.95 1.27
C LYS A 179 1.31 -11.29 2.66
N MET A 180 0.66 -10.14 2.83
CA MET A 180 0.67 -9.32 4.05
C MET A 180 -0.05 -9.91 5.27
N HIS A 181 -0.42 -11.19 5.28
CA HIS A 181 -0.82 -11.85 6.53
C HIS A 181 0.26 -11.75 7.64
N ARG A 182 1.50 -11.31 7.35
CA ARG A 182 2.63 -11.35 8.30
C ARG A 182 3.61 -10.15 8.31
N MET A 183 3.42 -9.06 7.56
CA MET A 183 4.41 -7.95 7.53
C MET A 183 3.79 -6.59 7.87
N ARG A 184 4.37 -5.89 8.88
CA ARG A 184 3.92 -4.58 9.38
C ARG A 184 4.42 -3.38 8.55
N HIS A 185 5.50 -3.51 7.77
CA HIS A 185 6.01 -2.44 6.92
C HIS A 185 6.03 -2.86 5.45
N ILE A 186 5.42 -2.04 4.60
CA ILE A 186 5.52 -2.18 3.16
C ILE A 186 6.72 -1.32 2.72
N ASN A 187 7.65 -1.90 1.97
CA ASN A 187 8.44 -1.12 1.02
C ASN A 187 7.52 -0.76 -0.16
N SER A 188 6.45 -0.01 0.14
CA SER A 188 5.33 0.15 -0.76
C SER A 188 5.77 1.06 -1.87
N GLY A 189 5.72 0.53 -3.07
CA GLY A 189 5.83 1.35 -4.25
C GLY A 189 4.73 2.43 -4.35
N THR A 190 3.89 2.69 -3.34
CA THR A 190 2.79 3.68 -3.34
C THR A 190 2.79 4.54 -2.06
N THR A 191 1.87 5.48 -1.93
CA THR A 191 1.80 6.38 -0.78
C THR A 191 1.02 5.76 0.38
N ARG A 192 1.30 6.21 1.61
CA ARG A 192 0.59 5.79 2.84
C ARG A 192 -0.92 5.84 2.72
N ARG A 193 -1.46 6.89 2.08
CA ARG A 193 -2.90 7.06 1.88
C ARG A 193 -3.50 5.99 0.97
N VAL A 194 -2.78 5.61 -0.08
CA VAL A 194 -3.20 4.52 -0.97
C VAL A 194 -3.11 3.17 -0.26
N GLU A 195 -2.06 2.95 0.55
CA GLU A 195 -1.94 1.73 1.37
C GLU A 195 -3.08 1.58 2.39
N GLU A 196 -3.38 2.65 3.12
CA GLU A 196 -4.48 2.70 4.10
C GLU A 196 -5.81 2.40 3.41
N TYR A 197 -6.03 2.95 2.21
CA TYR A 197 -7.20 2.63 1.40
C TYR A 197 -7.24 1.14 1.01
N ILE A 198 -6.13 0.57 0.55
CA ILE A 198 -6.03 -0.85 0.20
C ILE A 198 -6.37 -1.74 1.40
N ARG A 199 -5.82 -1.43 2.59
CA ARG A 199 -6.11 -2.17 3.83
C ARG A 199 -7.58 -2.04 4.24
N ARG A 200 -8.11 -0.80 4.28
CA ARG A 200 -9.48 -0.53 4.72
C ARG A 200 -10.53 -1.21 3.83
N ASN A 201 -10.25 -1.32 2.53
CA ASN A 201 -11.18 -1.88 1.55
C ASN A 201 -10.88 -3.35 1.20
N HIS A 202 -9.92 -3.99 1.88
CA HIS A 202 -9.56 -5.40 1.70
C HIS A 202 -9.24 -5.77 0.23
N LEU A 203 -8.48 -4.90 -0.45
CA LEU A 203 -8.12 -5.13 -1.84
C LEU A 203 -6.95 -6.12 -1.97
N TYR A 204 -6.87 -6.78 -3.13
CA TYR A 204 -5.72 -7.62 -3.53
C TYR A 204 -5.44 -8.85 -2.66
N GLY A 205 -6.48 -9.55 -2.22
CA GLY A 205 -6.32 -10.80 -1.48
C GLY A 205 -6.04 -10.59 0.01
N GLN A 206 -6.18 -9.35 0.51
CA GLN A 206 -6.54 -9.14 1.90
C GLN A 206 -7.89 -9.86 2.11
N GLU A 207 -7.93 -10.88 2.97
CA GLU A 207 -9.19 -11.53 3.31
C GLU A 207 -10.19 -10.45 3.75
N LYS A 208 -11.37 -10.42 3.11
CA LYS A 208 -12.53 -9.73 3.69
C LYS A 208 -12.67 -10.29 5.10
N PRO A 209 -12.86 -9.47 6.15
CA PRO A 209 -13.19 -10.01 7.45
C PRO A 209 -14.43 -10.87 7.23
N MET A 210 -14.28 -12.18 7.40
CA MET A 210 -15.39 -13.11 7.33
C MET A 210 -16.47 -12.58 8.27
N THR A 211 -17.58 -12.18 7.69
CA THR A 211 -18.76 -11.79 8.43
C THR A 211 -19.28 -13.03 9.16
N ASN A 212 -19.42 -12.90 10.47
CA ASN A 212 -20.20 -13.72 11.40
C ASN A 212 -19.48 -14.71 12.34
N GLU A 213 -18.22 -14.47 12.68
CA GLU A 213 -17.75 -14.78 14.03
C GLU A 213 -17.44 -13.46 14.73
N LYS A 214 -17.92 -13.31 15.97
CA LYS A 214 -17.78 -12.10 16.77
C LYS A 214 -16.28 -11.80 16.96
N LYS A 215 -15.68 -10.96 16.10
CA LYS A 215 -14.28 -10.56 16.26
C LYS A 215 -14.14 -9.77 17.55
N LEU A 216 -13.33 -10.27 18.46
CA LEU A 216 -13.00 -9.58 19.70
C LEU A 216 -12.35 -8.23 19.34
N THR A 217 -12.84 -7.17 19.94
CA THR A 217 -12.14 -5.89 20.02
C THR A 217 -10.78 -6.07 20.71
N PRO A 218 -9.79 -5.18 20.51
CA PRO A 218 -8.51 -5.26 21.23
C PRO A 218 -8.68 -5.36 22.75
N ALA A 219 -9.70 -4.67 23.30
CA ALA A 219 -10.04 -4.75 24.71
C ALA A 219 -10.57 -6.14 25.11
N GLU A 220 -11.49 -6.72 24.34
CA GLU A 220 -12.01 -8.08 24.59
C GLU A 220 -10.90 -9.14 24.45
N LEU A 221 -9.96 -8.97 23.50
CA LEU A 221 -8.82 -9.87 23.36
C LEU A 221 -7.86 -9.74 24.55
N ALA A 222 -7.62 -8.52 25.03
CA ALA A 222 -6.81 -8.31 26.24
C ALA A 222 -7.47 -8.92 27.48
N ASP A 223 -8.79 -8.79 27.63
CA ASP A 223 -9.56 -9.42 28.71
C ASP A 223 -9.49 -10.95 28.64
N PHE A 224 -9.53 -11.53 27.43
CA PHE A 224 -9.30 -12.95 27.24
C PHE A 224 -7.91 -13.38 27.70
N CYS A 225 -6.86 -12.65 27.30
CA CYS A 225 -5.48 -12.95 27.69
C CYS A 225 -5.29 -12.88 29.21
N VAL A 226 -5.83 -11.85 29.87
CA VAL A 226 -5.83 -11.70 31.34
C VAL A 226 -6.46 -12.92 31.99
N LYS A 227 -7.67 -13.29 31.55
CA LYS A 227 -8.38 -14.44 32.10
C LYS A 227 -7.57 -15.74 31.94
N CYS A 228 -6.96 -15.96 30.78
CA CYS A 228 -6.16 -17.17 30.54
C CYS A 228 -4.91 -17.27 31.42
N VAL A 229 -4.21 -16.16 31.66
CA VAL A 229 -3.02 -16.18 32.54
C VAL A 229 -3.42 -16.32 34.02
N GLU A 230 -4.51 -15.69 34.45
CA GLU A 230 -5.05 -15.83 35.80
C GLU A 230 -5.59 -17.25 36.08
N GLU A 231 -6.21 -17.90 35.09
CA GLU A 231 -6.65 -19.31 35.18
C GLU A 231 -5.49 -20.28 35.49
N LYS A 232 -4.25 -19.87 35.19
CA LYS A 232 -3.02 -20.61 35.50
C LYS A 232 -2.23 -20.01 36.66
N LEU A 233 -2.95 -19.28 37.54
CA LEU A 233 -2.45 -18.73 38.79
C LEU A 233 -1.25 -17.79 38.57
N ALA A 234 -1.23 -17.05 37.45
CA ALA A 234 -0.30 -15.95 37.30
C ALA A 234 -0.66 -14.85 38.30
N GLU A 235 0.36 -14.16 38.83
CA GLU A 235 0.18 -13.12 39.82
C GLU A 235 0.38 -11.73 39.22
N ASN A 236 -0.18 -10.72 39.91
CA ASN A 236 -0.01 -9.31 39.59
C ASN A 236 -0.33 -8.98 38.12
N THR A 237 -1.37 -9.59 37.54
CA THR A 237 -1.73 -9.35 36.14
C THR A 237 -2.29 -7.93 35.97
N VAL A 238 -1.72 -7.14 35.06
CA VAL A 238 -2.18 -5.80 34.72
C VAL A 238 -2.45 -5.66 33.23
N LYS A 239 -3.49 -4.90 32.89
CA LYS A 239 -3.88 -4.56 31.51
C LYS A 239 -3.69 -3.06 31.31
N ILE A 240 -2.86 -2.68 30.35
CA ILE A 240 -2.50 -1.28 30.07
C ILE A 240 -2.94 -0.93 28.65
N HIS A 241 -3.67 0.17 28.48
CA HIS A 241 -4.01 0.71 27.16
C HIS A 241 -2.89 1.62 26.65
N VAL A 242 -2.23 1.23 25.57
CA VAL A 242 -1.03 1.91 25.03
C VAL A 242 -1.29 2.60 23.68
N GLY A 243 -2.47 2.46 23.09
CA GLY A 243 -2.79 2.79 21.69
C GLY A 243 -2.43 4.19 21.16
N PRO A 244 -2.51 5.30 21.92
CA PRO A 244 -2.06 6.61 21.44
C PRO A 244 -0.54 6.84 21.55
N SER A 245 0.11 6.10 22.44
CA SER A 245 1.52 6.30 22.85
C SER A 245 2.47 5.24 22.27
N SER A 246 1.93 4.17 21.70
CA SER A 246 2.68 3.05 21.14
C SER A 246 2.22 2.72 19.72
N SER A 247 3.16 2.58 18.79
CA SER A 247 2.89 2.05 17.44
C SER A 247 2.91 0.52 17.39
N VAL A 248 3.10 -0.16 18.54
CA VAL A 248 3.40 -1.60 18.60
C VAL A 248 2.17 -2.46 18.97
N ALA A 249 1.26 -1.98 19.82
CA ALA A 249 0.01 -2.65 20.18
C ALA A 249 -1.02 -1.62 20.67
N ASP A 250 -2.29 -2.03 20.84
CA ASP A 250 -3.33 -1.23 21.50
C ASP A 250 -3.34 -1.47 23.01
N TYR A 251 -3.06 -2.70 23.44
CA TYR A 251 -2.97 -3.10 24.85
C TYR A 251 -1.71 -3.92 25.15
N PHE A 252 -1.14 -3.71 26.33
CA PHE A 252 -0.22 -4.64 26.97
C PHE A 252 -0.93 -5.37 28.10
N VAL A 253 -0.69 -6.67 28.20
CA VAL A 253 -1.04 -7.49 29.37
C VAL A 253 0.28 -7.92 30.00
N ILE A 254 0.53 -7.53 31.24
CA ILE A 254 1.76 -7.85 31.95
C ILE A 254 1.41 -8.74 33.14
N SER A 255 2.09 -9.87 33.29
CA SER A 255 1.79 -10.85 34.33
C SER A 255 3.07 -11.46 34.91
N THR A 256 3.01 -11.85 36.20
CA THR A 256 4.11 -12.51 36.88
C THR A 256 3.92 -14.03 36.90
N ALA A 257 4.98 -14.76 36.58
CA ALA A 257 5.12 -16.20 36.81
C ALA A 257 6.24 -16.45 37.83
N ASN A 258 5.98 -17.18 38.91
CA ASN A 258 6.91 -17.34 40.03
C ASN A 258 8.03 -18.37 39.78
N SER A 259 8.05 -18.99 38.60
CA SER A 259 9.10 -19.94 38.21
C SER A 259 9.13 -20.14 36.69
N GLU A 260 10.27 -20.54 36.13
CA GLU A 260 10.38 -20.84 34.71
C GLU A 260 9.43 -21.95 34.23
N PRO A 261 9.18 -23.05 34.98
CA PRO A 261 8.20 -24.04 34.60
C PRO A 261 6.78 -23.47 34.53
N GLN A 262 6.41 -22.58 35.47
CA GLN A 262 5.11 -21.90 35.44
C GLN A 262 5.03 -20.96 34.24
N LEU A 263 6.10 -20.24 33.93
CA LEU A 263 6.19 -19.33 32.79
C LEU A 263 5.95 -20.09 31.47
N ARG A 264 6.65 -21.22 31.25
CA ARG A 264 6.40 -22.09 30.08
C ARG A 264 4.97 -22.61 30.02
N ALA A 265 4.42 -23.03 31.16
CA ALA A 265 3.06 -23.56 31.25
C ALA A 265 2.01 -22.49 30.93
N LEU A 266 2.21 -21.24 31.38
CA LEU A 266 1.35 -20.10 31.09
C LEU A 266 1.35 -19.76 29.60
N THR A 267 2.52 -19.63 28.99
CA THR A 267 2.67 -19.37 27.56
C THR A 267 1.96 -20.43 26.74
N GLY A 268 2.28 -21.71 26.95
CA GLY A 268 1.67 -22.80 26.18
C GLY A 268 0.17 -22.95 26.40
N PHE A 269 -0.34 -22.63 27.61
CA PHE A 269 -1.77 -22.60 27.87
C PHE A 269 -2.47 -21.49 27.09
N LEU A 270 -1.95 -20.26 27.18
CA LEU A 270 -2.51 -19.09 26.50
C LEU A 270 -2.55 -19.29 24.98
N GLU A 271 -1.48 -19.82 24.38
CA GLU A 271 -1.45 -20.16 22.95
C GLU A 271 -2.51 -21.19 22.57
N ARG A 272 -2.66 -22.24 23.38
CA ARG A 272 -3.64 -23.30 23.14
C ARG A 272 -5.06 -22.78 23.22
N GLU A 273 -5.38 -22.02 24.27
CA GLU A 273 -6.71 -21.46 24.48
C GLU A 273 -7.07 -20.45 23.37
N ALA A 274 -6.13 -19.57 22.98
CA ALA A 274 -6.34 -18.64 21.87
C ALA A 274 -6.66 -19.39 20.56
N ARG A 275 -5.94 -20.50 20.31
CA ARG A 275 -6.17 -21.33 19.12
C ARG A 275 -7.51 -22.07 19.17
N GLU A 276 -7.86 -22.66 20.31
CA GLU A 276 -9.07 -23.50 20.44
C GLU A 276 -10.35 -22.69 20.56
N LYS A 277 -10.32 -21.59 21.33
CA LYS A 277 -11.51 -20.78 21.62
C LYS A 277 -11.72 -19.63 20.64
N LEU A 278 -10.64 -19.09 20.07
CA LEU A 278 -10.70 -17.89 19.21
C LEU A 278 -10.21 -18.12 17.78
N ALA A 279 -9.81 -19.36 17.44
CA ALA A 279 -9.15 -19.68 16.16
C ALA A 279 -7.93 -18.77 15.87
N LEU A 280 -7.29 -18.24 16.92
CA LEU A 280 -6.26 -17.22 16.83
C LEU A 280 -4.89 -17.81 17.19
N ARG A 281 -3.86 -17.48 16.40
CA ARG A 281 -2.47 -17.85 16.69
C ARG A 281 -1.65 -16.59 16.96
N PRO A 282 -0.69 -16.62 17.91
CA PRO A 282 0.27 -15.54 18.06
C PRO A 282 0.99 -15.25 16.74
N LEU A 283 1.27 -13.97 16.48
CA LEU A 283 2.12 -13.52 15.40
C LEU A 283 3.58 -13.92 15.64
N SER A 284 4.01 -13.82 16.90
CA SER A 284 5.34 -14.23 17.35
C SER A 284 5.36 -14.49 18.85
N GLU A 285 6.25 -15.38 19.25
CA GLU A 285 6.73 -15.53 20.63
C GLU A 285 8.20 -15.09 20.66
N SER A 286 8.64 -14.41 21.70
CA SER A 286 10.01 -13.95 21.86
C SER A 286 10.46 -14.06 23.31
N GLY A 287 11.72 -14.46 23.50
CA GLY A 287 12.28 -14.79 24.80
C GLY A 287 12.32 -16.30 25.05
N GLU A 288 13.21 -16.72 25.92
CA GLU A 288 13.30 -18.11 26.40
C GLU A 288 12.88 -18.15 27.86
N SER A 289 12.30 -19.25 28.31
CA SER A 289 11.87 -19.35 29.71
C SER A 289 13.00 -19.19 30.72
N GLU A 290 14.23 -19.54 30.34
CA GLU A 290 15.45 -19.36 31.14
C GLU A 290 15.83 -17.88 31.30
N SER A 291 15.38 -17.02 30.38
CA SER A 291 15.58 -15.57 30.48
C SER A 291 14.63 -14.91 31.49
N GLY A 292 13.67 -15.66 32.04
CA GLY A 292 12.64 -15.17 32.94
C GLY A 292 11.62 -14.23 32.26
N TRP A 293 11.64 -14.12 30.93
CA TRP A 293 10.71 -13.30 30.16
C TRP A 293 10.26 -14.01 28.90
N ILE A 294 8.94 -14.15 28.73
CA ILE A 294 8.35 -14.46 27.42
C ILE A 294 7.37 -13.37 27.02
N LEU A 295 7.45 -12.98 25.75
CA LEU A 295 6.56 -12.05 25.07
C LEU A 295 5.77 -12.79 24.01
N ILE A 296 4.44 -12.63 24.02
CA ILE A 296 3.53 -13.19 23.03
C ILE A 296 2.80 -12.05 22.31
N ASP A 297 2.99 -11.93 21.00
CA ASP A 297 2.36 -10.89 20.16
C ASP A 297 1.10 -11.43 19.48
N PHE A 298 -0.06 -10.85 19.77
CA PHE A 298 -1.33 -11.12 19.08
C PHE A 298 -1.74 -10.00 18.10
N GLY A 299 -0.83 -9.07 17.80
CA GLY A 299 -1.02 -7.93 16.90
C GLY A 299 -1.52 -6.69 17.62
N THR A 300 -2.77 -6.73 18.10
CA THR A 300 -3.41 -5.62 18.84
C THR A 300 -3.17 -5.70 20.35
N VAL A 301 -2.76 -6.87 20.85
CA VAL A 301 -2.44 -7.12 22.25
C VAL A 301 -1.09 -7.81 22.33
N ILE A 302 -0.20 -7.33 23.21
CA ILE A 302 1.05 -8.01 23.55
C ILE A 302 0.97 -8.46 25.00
N VAL A 303 1.31 -9.73 25.24
CA VAL A 303 1.34 -10.32 26.58
C VAL A 303 2.79 -10.51 27.01
N HIS A 304 3.17 -9.88 28.11
CA HIS A 304 4.46 -10.03 28.78
C HIS A 304 4.28 -10.92 30.01
N ILE A 305 4.92 -12.08 30.03
CA ILE A 305 4.95 -12.97 31.19
C ILE A 305 6.39 -12.99 31.70
N MET A 306 6.59 -12.50 32.93
CA MET A 306 7.91 -12.29 33.52
C MET A 306 8.04 -12.96 34.88
N THR A 307 9.25 -13.33 35.28
CA THR A 307 9.53 -13.63 36.70
C THR A 307 9.56 -12.34 37.52
N PRO A 308 9.39 -12.41 38.86
CA PRO A 308 9.43 -11.23 39.71
C PRO A 308 10.69 -10.38 39.50
N GLU A 309 11.86 -11.03 39.38
CA GLU A 309 13.16 -10.35 39.24
C GLU A 309 13.26 -9.57 37.93
N VAL A 310 12.75 -10.14 36.84
CA VAL A 310 12.75 -9.50 35.52
C VAL A 310 11.75 -8.36 35.49
N ARG A 311 10.55 -8.55 36.04
CA ARG A 311 9.51 -7.54 36.07
C ARG A 311 9.94 -6.30 36.84
N ASP A 312 10.55 -6.49 38.01
CA ASP A 312 11.09 -5.40 38.83
C ASP A 312 12.22 -4.66 38.09
N ARG A 313 13.07 -5.39 37.37
CA ARG A 313 14.18 -4.82 36.60
C ARG A 313 13.70 -3.92 35.45
N TYR A 314 12.70 -4.35 34.67
CA TYR A 314 12.28 -3.62 33.46
C TYR A 314 11.14 -2.63 33.70
N ASN A 315 10.34 -2.81 34.77
CA ASN A 315 9.26 -1.91 35.20
C ASN A 315 8.42 -1.33 34.05
N LEU A 316 7.87 -2.22 33.21
CA LEU A 316 7.11 -1.84 32.02
C LEU A 316 5.84 -1.06 32.38
N GLU A 317 5.24 -1.34 33.53
CA GLU A 317 4.10 -0.61 34.06
C GLU A 317 4.43 0.86 34.31
N GLY A 318 5.62 1.13 34.86
CA GLY A 318 6.14 2.47 35.06
C GLY A 318 6.47 3.20 33.76
N LEU A 319 6.58 2.52 32.62
CA LEU A 319 6.86 3.13 31.31
C LEU A 319 5.60 3.40 30.50
N TRP A 320 4.65 2.47 30.55
CA TRP A 320 3.50 2.44 29.65
C TRP A 320 2.17 2.76 30.35
N GLY A 321 2.17 2.94 31.68
CA GLY A 321 1.02 3.42 32.44
C GLY A 321 0.62 4.87 32.09
N GLU A 322 -0.38 5.41 32.81
CA GLU A 322 -0.97 6.74 32.50
C GLU A 322 0.05 7.89 32.44
N LYS A 323 1.18 7.77 33.15
CA LYS A 323 2.36 8.62 33.02
C LYS A 323 3.64 7.80 33.23
N PRO A 324 4.65 7.90 32.34
CA PRO A 324 5.94 7.25 32.55
C PRO A 324 6.64 7.84 33.79
N SER A 325 7.11 6.98 34.69
CA SER A 325 7.93 7.37 35.85
C SER A 325 9.36 7.69 35.44
N GLU A 326 9.96 8.75 36.00
CA GLU A 326 11.34 9.15 35.72
C GLU A 326 12.36 8.03 36.00
N GLU A 327 12.07 7.19 36.99
CA GLU A 327 12.88 6.03 37.37
C GLU A 327 12.88 4.95 36.28
N ALA A 328 11.72 4.63 35.70
CA ALA A 328 11.64 3.61 34.65
C ALA A 328 12.29 4.08 33.33
N VAL A 329 12.20 5.38 33.00
CA VAL A 329 12.88 5.97 31.84
C VAL A 329 14.41 5.90 31.99
N ARG A 330 14.92 6.13 33.20
CA ARG A 330 16.36 6.05 33.50
C ARG A 330 16.88 4.61 33.42
N THR A 331 16.14 3.63 33.93
CA THR A 331 16.54 2.22 33.90
C THR A 331 16.66 1.67 32.48
N LEU A 332 15.81 2.09 31.55
CA LEU A 332 15.94 1.74 30.12
C LEU A 332 17.21 2.34 29.48
N ALA A 333 17.54 3.59 29.79
CA ALA A 333 18.69 4.29 29.19
C ALA A 333 20.03 3.70 29.64
N GLU A 334 20.10 3.11 30.83
CA GLU A 334 21.32 2.49 31.37
C GLU A 334 21.60 1.08 30.79
N HIS A 335 20.64 0.47 30.09
CA HIS A 335 20.72 -0.92 29.60
C HIS A 335 20.75 -1.07 28.07
N HIS A 336 20.75 0.04 27.33
CA HIS A 336 21.02 0.07 25.89
C HIS A 336 22.38 0.74 25.62
N PRO A 337 23.44 -0.01 25.25
CA PRO A 337 24.65 0.60 24.68
C PRO A 337 24.41 1.19 23.29
#